data_AF-A0A2E3KLZ7-F1
#
_entry.id   AF-A0A2E3KLZ7-F1
#
_cell.length_a   1.000
_cell.length_b   1.000
_cell.length_c   1.000
_cell.angle_alpha   90.00
_cell.angle_beta   90.00
_cell.angle_gamma   90.00
#
_symmetry.space_group_name_H-M   'P 1'
#
loop_
_entity.id
_entity.type
_entity.pdbx_description
1 polymer ?
#
loop_
_entity_poly.entity_id
_entity_poly.type
_entity_poly.pdbx_seq_one_letter_code
_entity_poly.pdbx_strand_id
1 'polypeptide(L)' 'MKAESLLAELNRLRADLDKDPTDPEWFTLHHVFCFVSYKMGDFQSYLDESVKPDDETPDF' A
#
# COMPACT_ATOMS: atom_id res chain seq x y z
N MET A 1 7.03 -9.48 -6.09
CA MET A 1 5.65 -9.01 -5.85
C MET A 1 5.36 -7.77 -6.71
N LYS A 2 4.09 -7.48 -7.06
CA LYS A 2 3.73 -6.27 -7.81
C LYS A 2 3.26 -5.16 -6.88
N ALA A 3 3.73 -3.94 -7.10
CA ALA A 3 3.33 -2.76 -6.34
C ALA A 3 1.82 -2.51 -6.42
N GLU A 4 1.22 -2.80 -7.57
CA GLU A 4 -0.22 -2.66 -7.80
C GLU A 4 -1.04 -3.54 -6.85
N SER A 5 -0.58 -4.76 -6.53
CA SER A 5 -1.27 -5.66 -5.61
C SER A 5 -1.32 -5.09 -4.19
N LEU A 6 -0.18 -4.59 -3.68
CA LEU A 6 -0.13 -3.96 -2.36
C LEU A 6 -0.89 -2.63 -2.31
N LEU A 7 -0.86 -1.83 -3.38
CA LEU A 7 -1.63 -0.60 -3.47
C LEU A 7 -3.14 -0.87 -3.51
N ALA A 8 -3.57 -1.94 -4.19
CA ALA A 8 -4.96 -2.37 -4.20
C ALA A 8 -5.42 -2.75 -2.79
N GLU A 9 -4.61 -3.53 -2.06
CA GLU A 9 -4.92 -3.92 -0.69
C GLU A 9 -4.88 -2.74 0.28
N LEU A 10 -3.91 -1.83 0.15
CA LEU A 10 -3.86 -0.59 0.93
C LEU A 10 -5.11 0.28 0.68
N ASN A 11 -5.60 0.34 -0.56
CA ASN A 11 -6.83 1.05 -0.86
C ASN A 11 -8.07 0.36 -0.28
N ARG A 12 -8.09 -0.98 -0.25
CA ARG A 12 -9.15 -1.77 0.41
C ARG A 12 -9.19 -1.47 1.90
N LEU A 13 -8.05 -1.57 2.60
CA LEU A 13 -7.91 -1.23 4.02
C LEU A 13 -8.38 0.20 4.32
N ARG A 14 -7.99 1.16 3.48
CA ARG A 14 -8.44 2.55 3.61
C ARG A 14 -9.95 2.72 3.38
N ALA A 15 -10.54 1.91 2.50
CA ALA A 15 -11.96 1.97 2.17
C ALA A 15 -12.86 1.31 3.22
N ASP A 16 -12.31 0.43 4.05
CA ASP A 16 -13.00 -0.19 5.18
C ASP A 16 -13.26 0.79 6.34
N LEU A 17 -12.57 1.93 6.35
CA LEU A 17 -12.71 2.97 7.37
C LEU A 17 -13.69 4.07 6.94
N ASP A 18 -14.31 4.72 7.94
CA ASP A 18 -15.03 5.97 7.72
C ASP A 18 -14.04 7.03 7.22
N LYS A 19 -14.44 7.82 6.22
CA LYS A 19 -13.59 8.85 5.60
C LYS A 19 -13.45 10.10 6.47
N ASP A 20 -13.21 9.89 7.76
CA ASP A 20 -13.08 10.92 8.77
C ASP A 20 -11.64 11.45 8.81
N PRO A 21 -11.39 12.72 8.43
CA PRO A 21 -10.06 13.31 8.47
C PRO A 21 -9.55 13.55 9.90
N THR A 22 -10.39 13.37 10.93
CA THR A 22 -9.99 13.42 12.34
C THR A 22 -9.63 12.05 12.91
N ASP A 23 -9.98 10.97 12.20
CA ASP A 23 -9.53 9.61 12.53
C ASP A 23 -8.06 9.44 12.12
N PRO A 24 -7.12 9.23 13.06
CA PRO A 24 -5.71 9.05 12.74
C PRO A 24 -5.44 7.83 11.85
N GLU A 25 -6.27 6.80 11.90
CA GLU A 25 -6.10 5.60 11.07
C GLU A 25 -6.42 5.90 9.61
N TRP A 26 -7.61 6.46 9.34
CA TRP A 26 -7.99 6.86 8.00
C TRP A 26 -7.05 7.92 7.43
N PHE A 27 -6.69 8.94 8.24
CA PHE A 27 -5.82 10.03 7.80
C PHE A 27 -4.44 9.50 7.38
N THR A 28 -3.89 8.55 8.13
CA THR A 28 -2.60 7.91 7.81
C THR A 28 -2.70 7.08 6.54
N LEU A 29 -3.65 6.16 6.45
CA LEU A 29 -3.80 5.29 5.27
C LEU A 29 -4.10 6.11 4.01
N HIS A 30 -4.88 7.19 4.12
CA HIS A 30 -5.19 8.08 3.01
C HIS A 30 -3.95 8.78 2.46
N HIS A 31 -3.14 9.40 3.32
CA HIS A 31 -1.96 10.13 2.85
C HIS A 31 -0.83 9.20 2.42
N VAL A 32 -0.66 8.04 3.05
CA VAL A 32 0.28 7.01 2.58
C VAL A 32 -0.15 6.47 1.22
N PHE A 33 -1.42 6.12 1.03
CA PHE A 33 -1.93 5.66 -0.26
C PHE A 33 -1.68 6.69 -1.36
N CYS A 34 -2.01 7.97 -1.11
CA CYS A 34 -1.76 9.05 -2.08
C CYS A 34 -0.27 9.18 -2.43
N PHE A 35 0.60 9.17 -1.41
CA PHE A 35 2.04 9.34 -1.61
C PHE A 35 2.67 8.16 -2.34
N VAL A 36 2.39 6.92 -1.92
CA VAL A 36 2.97 5.72 -2.54
C VAL A 36 2.43 5.53 -3.95
N SER A 37 1.15 5.82 -4.20
CA SER A 37 0.59 5.81 -5.57
C SER A 37 1.30 6.80 -6.49
N TYR A 38 1.67 7.98 -5.98
CA TYR A 38 2.48 8.95 -6.73
C TYR A 38 3.92 8.46 -6.97
N LYS A 39 4.48 7.69 -6.03
CA LYS A 39 5.84 7.14 -6.07
C LYS A 39 5.89 5.65 -6.47
N MET A 40 4.95 5.20 -7.31
CA MET A 40 4.77 3.78 -7.61
C MET A 40 6.04 3.10 -8.18
N GLY A 41 6.83 3.79 -9.01
CA GLY A 41 8.06 3.23 -9.56
C GLY A 41 9.16 3.01 -8.50
N ASP A 42 9.33 3.98 -7.60
CA ASP A 42 10.25 3.87 -6.46
C ASP A 42 9.80 2.73 -5.54
N PHE A 43 8.48 2.59 -5.33
CA PHE A 43 7.91 1.52 -4.51
C PHE A 43 8.09 0.13 -5.15
N GLN A 44 7.87 -0.01 -6.46
CA GLN A 44 8.17 -1.27 -7.16
C GLN A 44 9.65 -1.64 -7.05
N SER A 45 10.56 -0.66 -7.20
CA SER A 45 12.00 -0.91 -7.07
C SER A 45 12.37 -1.40 -5.66
N TYR A 46 11.78 -0.77 -4.63
CA TYR A 46 11.93 -1.25 -3.26
C TYR A 46 11.41 -2.68 -3.08
N LEU A 47 10.25 -3.03 -3.64
CA LEU A 47 9.69 -4.39 -3.53
C LEU A 47 10.55 -5.43 -4.23
N ASP A 48 11.14 -5.09 -5.38
CA ASP A 48 12.03 -5.99 -6.12
C ASP A 48 13.32 -6.29 -5.33
N GLU A 49 13.79 -5.33 -4.51
CA GLU A 49 14.96 -5.51 -3.63
C GLU A 49 14.62 -6.20 -2.31
N SER A 50 13.45 -5.90 -1.75
CA SER A 50 13.06 -6.31 -0.40
C SER A 50 12.28 -7.61 -0.33
N VAL A 51 11.63 -8.04 -1.42
CA VAL A 51 10.85 -9.28 -1.50
C VAL A 51 11.55 -10.26 -2.44
N LYS A 52 12.20 -11.25 -1.87
CA LYS A 52 12.93 -12.27 -2.63
C LYS A 52 11.99 -13.33 -3.22
N PRO A 53 12.43 -14.07 -4.26
CA PRO A 53 11.60 -15.11 -4.88
C PRO A 53 11.21 -16.26 -3.95
N ASP A 54 11.98 -16.50 -2.89
CA ASP A 54 11.77 -17.54 -1.88
C ASP A 54 11.00 -17.05 -0.65
N ASP A 55 10.64 -15.78 -0.58
CA ASP A 55 9.85 -15.24 0.53
C ASP A 55 8.38 -15.72 0.43
N GLU A 56 7.82 -16.10 1.57
CA GLU A 56 6.38 -16.34 1.68
C GLU A 56 5.63 -15.00 1.57
N THR A 57 4.95 -14.81 0.45
CA THR A 57 4.13 -13.62 0.21
C THR A 57 2.65 -13.92 0.35
N PRO A 58 1.83 -13.00 0.86
CA PRO A 58 0.39 -13.22 0.96
C PRO A 58 -0.25 -13.33 -0.44
N ASP A 59 -1.31 -14.13 -0.52
CA ASP A 59 -2.17 -14.28 -1.71
C ASP A 59 -3.41 -13.41 -1.50
N PHE A 60 -3.31 -12.14 -1.90
CA PHE A 60 -4.38 -11.15 -1.89
C PHE A 60 -4.75 -10.71 -3.31
#